data_AF-A0A3D1R351-F1
#
_entry.id   AF-A0A3D1R351-F1
#
_cell.length_a   1.000
_cell.length_b   1.000
_cell.length_c   1.000
_cell.angle_alpha   90.00
_cell.angle_beta   90.00
_cell.angle_gamma   90.00
#
_symmetry.space_group_name_H-M   'P 1'
#
loop_
_entity.id
_entity.type
_entity.pdbx_description
1 polymer ?
#
loop_
_entity_poly.entity_id
_entity_poly.type
_entity_poly.pdbx_seq_one_letter_code
_entity_poly.pdbx_strand_id
1 'polypeptide(L)'
;MNHRRSIGLFSLLSCTAALLASGCAAQRAYFRPTDNLVEVPGRGYLAVASYDLEDESGQRVGTLRVNSQGVFEAELDSSDGKQRVLQVEVSLTNTGTAPLLLPKDEQTIVNLDGIPRLLPYRIFVDGNPALELQVPPDEARNVDLFYKVPSNVDLSRLEDFLFHWRVRAGAKEQVEFTHFIRMPETSYYYPRYCYAGYWNGYFFPGYYTIPPWGLGILFAPPLVPYYEDATGVGGAGAPPE
;
A
#
# COMPACT_ATOMS: atom_id res chain seq x y z
N MET A 1 -73.87 16.80 -37.02
CA MET A 1 -74.11 17.81 -35.98
C MET A 1 -73.17 17.57 -34.81
N ASN A 2 -72.41 18.62 -34.49
CA ASN A 2 -71.78 19.02 -33.22
C ASN A 2 -70.60 18.23 -32.60
N HIS A 3 -69.43 18.85 -32.78
CA HIS A 3 -68.23 18.85 -31.94
C HIS A 3 -68.46 19.09 -30.43
N ARG A 4 -67.55 18.55 -29.61
CA ARG A 4 -66.75 19.22 -28.53
C ARG A 4 -65.70 18.21 -28.02
N ARG A 5 -64.41 18.42 -28.27
CA ARG A 5 -63.39 19.24 -27.56
C ARG A 5 -62.82 18.61 -26.27
N SER A 6 -61.51 18.41 -26.36
CA SER A 6 -60.42 18.07 -25.44
C SER A 6 -60.45 18.63 -24.02
N ILE A 7 -59.94 17.83 -23.06
CA ILE A 7 -59.09 18.15 -21.88
C ILE A 7 -58.40 16.79 -21.54
N GLY A 8 -57.10 16.57 -21.30
CA GLY A 8 -55.99 17.37 -20.80
C GLY A 8 -55.29 16.53 -19.71
N LEU A 9 -54.03 16.16 -19.97
CA LEU A 9 -52.90 15.90 -19.05
C LEU A 9 -53.17 15.43 -17.60
N PHE A 10 -52.55 14.30 -17.19
CA PHE A 10 -51.86 14.21 -15.89
C PHE A 10 -50.72 13.17 -15.94
N SER A 11 -49.49 13.67 -15.90
CA SER A 11 -48.28 12.93 -15.59
C SER A 11 -48.20 12.65 -14.09
N LEU A 12 -47.92 11.41 -13.69
CA LEU A 12 -47.42 10.99 -12.37
C LEU A 12 -46.44 9.83 -12.66
N LEU A 13 -45.17 10.09 -12.92
CA LEU A 13 -44.09 10.33 -11.94
C LEU A 13 -44.09 9.33 -10.76
N SER A 14 -43.08 8.46 -10.81
CA SER A 14 -42.10 8.15 -9.76
C SER A 14 -42.40 7.12 -8.66
N CYS A 15 -41.30 6.44 -8.30
CA CYS A 15 -41.01 5.68 -7.08
C CYS A 15 -41.38 4.20 -7.04
N THR A 16 -40.47 3.34 -7.54
CA THR A 16 -39.72 2.39 -6.68
C THR A 16 -38.61 1.70 -7.48
N ALA A 17 -37.48 2.38 -7.61
CA ALA A 17 -36.21 1.77 -8.02
C ALA A 17 -35.11 2.32 -7.09
N ALA A 18 -35.12 1.89 -5.83
CA ALA A 18 -34.03 2.13 -4.87
C ALA A 18 -34.28 1.32 -3.60
N LEU A 19 -33.95 0.04 -3.62
CA LEU A 19 -33.80 -0.89 -2.47
C LEU A 19 -33.25 -2.17 -3.14
N LEU A 20 -32.01 -2.63 -2.99
CA LEU A 20 -30.98 -2.44 -1.99
C LEU A 20 -29.64 -2.61 -2.71
N ALA A 21 -28.98 -1.51 -3.05
CA ALA A 21 -27.52 -1.53 -3.08
C ALA A 21 -27.05 -1.27 -1.65
N SER A 22 -27.35 -2.21 -0.74
CA SER A 22 -26.52 -2.41 0.45
C SER A 22 -25.20 -2.98 -0.06
N GLY A 23 -24.43 -2.13 -0.73
CA GLY A 23 -23.01 -2.37 -0.90
C GLY A 23 -22.49 -2.44 0.52
N CYS A 24 -22.21 -3.65 1.00
CA CYS A 24 -21.21 -3.84 2.02
C CYS A 24 -19.97 -3.12 1.48
N ALA A 25 -19.77 -1.87 1.88
CA ALA A 25 -18.45 -1.29 1.87
C ALA A 25 -17.65 -2.26 2.72
N ALA A 26 -16.88 -3.14 2.08
CA ALA A 26 -16.09 -4.14 2.77
C ALA A 26 -15.32 -3.39 3.87
N GLN A 27 -15.57 -3.73 5.13
CA GLN A 27 -15.01 -2.99 6.26
C GLN A 27 -13.48 -3.06 6.14
N ARG A 28 -12.85 -1.90 6.03
CA ARG A 28 -11.39 -1.75 5.88
C ARG A 28 -10.84 -1.00 7.07
N ALA A 29 -9.65 -1.39 7.48
CA ALA A 29 -8.87 -0.64 8.47
C ALA A 29 -7.49 -0.41 7.87
N TYR A 30 -7.07 0.85 7.73
CA TYR A 30 -5.75 1.22 7.23
C TYR A 30 -4.83 1.56 8.37
N PHE A 31 -3.54 1.30 8.21
CA PHE A 31 -2.54 1.51 9.23
C PHE A 31 -1.31 2.18 8.65
N ARG A 32 -0.64 2.97 9.49
CA ARG A 32 0.65 3.58 9.18
C ARG A 32 1.67 3.21 10.25
N PRO A 33 2.95 3.09 9.90
CA PRO A 33 3.98 2.94 10.91
C PRO A 33 4.07 4.19 11.80
N THR A 34 4.57 4.02 13.03
CA THR A 34 4.82 5.12 13.98
C THR A 34 6.27 5.55 14.04
N ASP A 35 7.20 4.63 13.75
CA ASP A 35 8.63 4.79 14.01
C ASP A 35 9.46 4.63 12.73
N ASN A 36 10.68 5.17 12.74
CA ASN A 36 11.65 5.09 11.65
C ASN A 36 11.10 5.56 10.29
N LEU A 37 10.26 6.60 10.32
CA LEU A 37 9.50 7.08 9.18
C LEU A 37 10.41 7.73 8.14
N VAL A 38 10.28 7.27 6.89
CA VAL A 38 10.86 7.91 5.72
C VAL A 38 9.77 8.19 4.72
N GLU A 39 9.72 9.43 4.22
CA GLU A 39 8.85 9.78 3.10
C GLU A 39 9.38 9.17 1.81
N VAL A 40 8.51 8.49 1.07
CA VAL A 40 8.86 7.93 -0.24
C VAL A 40 8.37 8.89 -1.33
N PRO A 41 9.27 9.57 -2.07
CA PRO A 41 8.88 10.48 -3.14
C PRO A 41 7.95 9.80 -4.15
N GLY A 42 6.85 10.47 -4.52
CA GLY A 42 5.88 9.95 -5.49
C GLY A 42 4.86 8.95 -4.95
N ARG A 43 4.92 8.53 -3.67
CA ARG A 43 3.89 7.71 -3.01
C ARG A 43 2.92 8.53 -2.13
N GLY A 44 2.98 9.88 -2.17
CA GLY A 44 2.14 10.75 -1.33
C GLY A 44 2.53 10.69 0.15
N TYR A 45 1.58 10.96 1.07
CA TYR A 45 1.75 10.95 2.54
C TYR A 45 2.07 9.56 3.16
N LEU A 46 2.55 8.61 2.37
CA LEU A 46 2.86 7.25 2.82
C LEU A 46 4.28 7.21 3.37
N ALA A 47 4.41 7.60 4.64
CA ALA A 47 5.59 7.27 5.41
C ALA A 47 5.68 5.75 5.55
N VAL A 48 6.86 5.20 5.23
CA VAL A 48 7.20 3.81 5.48
C VAL A 48 8.21 3.76 6.62
N ALA A 49 8.20 2.70 7.43
CA ALA A 49 9.28 2.48 8.38
C ALA A 49 10.52 1.98 7.62
N SER A 50 11.69 2.57 7.83
CA SER A 50 12.93 2.21 7.14
C SER A 50 14.01 1.85 8.15
N TYR A 51 14.63 0.70 7.95
CA TYR A 51 15.67 0.16 8.81
C TYR A 51 16.91 -0.16 7.99
N ASP A 52 18.07 0.29 8.46
CA ASP A 52 19.34 -0.15 7.90
C ASP A 52 19.63 -1.57 8.37
N LEU A 53 20.09 -2.40 7.44
CA LEU A 53 20.50 -3.77 7.72
C LEU A 53 22.02 -3.83 7.76
N GLU A 54 22.56 -4.51 8.78
CA GLU A 54 23.99 -4.64 8.98
C GLU A 54 24.44 -6.10 9.00
N ASP A 55 25.69 -6.34 8.62
CA ASP A 55 26.35 -7.63 8.81
C ASP A 55 27.07 -7.73 10.16
N GLU A 56 27.71 -8.87 10.42
CA GLU A 56 28.47 -9.15 11.65
C GLU A 56 29.59 -8.14 11.97
N SER A 57 30.09 -7.41 10.96
CA SER A 57 31.11 -6.36 11.15
C SER A 57 30.51 -5.01 11.53
N GLY A 58 29.17 -4.88 11.48
CA GLY A 58 28.47 -3.61 11.64
C GLY A 58 28.43 -2.78 10.35
N GLN A 59 28.88 -3.33 9.22
CA GLN A 59 28.77 -2.66 7.93
C GLN A 59 27.33 -2.74 7.44
N ARG A 60 26.80 -1.62 6.93
CA ARG A 60 25.50 -1.58 6.27
C ARG A 60 25.55 -2.40 4.99
N VAL A 61 24.67 -3.40 4.90
CA VAL A 61 24.53 -4.34 3.77
C VAL A 61 23.17 -4.27 3.11
N GLY A 62 22.28 -3.39 3.57
CA GLY A 62 20.99 -3.24 2.92
C GLY A 62 20.06 -2.26 3.61
N THR A 63 18.81 -2.32 3.19
CA THR A 63 17.72 -1.55 3.79
C THR A 63 16.44 -2.38 3.72
N LEU A 64 15.71 -2.39 4.83
CA LEU A 64 14.37 -2.96 4.92
C LEU A 64 13.37 -1.83 5.13
N ARG A 65 12.34 -1.79 4.30
CA ARG A 65 11.22 -0.86 4.44
C ARG A 65 9.94 -1.63 4.68
N VAL A 66 9.16 -1.21 5.67
CA VAL A 66 7.88 -1.84 6.03
C VAL A 66 6.74 -0.85 5.85
N ASN A 67 5.67 -1.33 5.26
CA ASN A 67 4.38 -0.64 5.19
C ASN A 67 3.22 -1.63 5.42
N SER A 68 2.01 -1.10 5.61
CA SER A 68 0.79 -1.92 5.63
C SER A 68 -0.26 -1.32 4.71
N GLN A 69 -0.98 -2.19 3.99
CA GLN A 69 -2.22 -1.80 3.29
C GLN A 69 -3.46 -1.99 4.17
N GLY A 70 -3.24 -2.47 5.40
CA GLY A 70 -4.27 -2.72 6.39
C GLY A 70 -5.07 -3.98 6.13
N VAL A 71 -6.28 -4.00 6.68
CA VAL A 71 -7.18 -5.16 6.66
C VAL A 71 -8.24 -4.99 5.57
N PHE A 72 -8.42 -6.03 4.76
CA PHE A 72 -9.43 -6.08 3.70
C PHE A 72 -9.86 -7.52 3.39
N GLU A 73 -10.91 -7.68 2.60
CA GLU A 73 -11.30 -8.99 2.06
C GLU A 73 -10.61 -9.26 0.72
N ALA A 74 -9.96 -10.41 0.61
CA ALA A 74 -9.31 -10.84 -0.62
C ALA A 74 -9.46 -12.35 -0.83
N GLU A 75 -9.50 -12.74 -2.09
CA GLU A 75 -9.35 -14.12 -2.51
C GLU A 75 -7.91 -14.29 -3.01
N LEU A 76 -7.07 -14.93 -2.18
CA LEU A 76 -5.65 -15.12 -2.48
C LEU A 76 -5.38 -16.47 -3.17
N ASP A 77 -6.37 -17.36 -3.16
CA ASP A 77 -6.38 -18.68 -3.79
C ASP A 77 -7.84 -19.00 -4.15
N SER A 78 -8.06 -19.58 -5.33
CA SER A 78 -9.40 -19.91 -5.82
C SER A 78 -10.11 -20.97 -4.96
N SER A 79 -9.36 -21.73 -4.17
CA SER A 79 -9.90 -22.78 -3.29
C SER A 79 -10.41 -22.25 -1.94
N ASP A 80 -9.94 -21.07 -1.50
CA ASP A 80 -10.22 -20.55 -0.16
C ASP A 80 -11.42 -19.57 -0.12
N GLY A 81 -11.86 -19.09 -1.28
CA GLY A 81 -12.82 -18.00 -1.39
C GLY A 81 -12.30 -16.71 -0.74
N LYS A 82 -13.20 -15.74 -0.52
CA LYS A 82 -12.84 -14.47 0.11
C LYS A 82 -12.52 -14.66 1.60
N GLN A 83 -11.35 -14.19 2.00
CA GLN A 83 -10.87 -14.19 3.37
C GLN A 83 -10.56 -12.77 3.83
N ARG A 84 -10.79 -12.48 5.10
CA ARG A 84 -10.31 -11.25 5.73
C ARG A 84 -8.83 -11.39 6.02
N VAL A 85 -8.03 -10.49 5.47
CA VAL A 85 -6.56 -10.52 5.56
C VAL A 85 -5.98 -9.16 5.93
N LEU A 86 -4.92 -9.17 6.71
CA LEU A 86 -4.03 -8.04 6.93
C LEU A 86 -2.83 -8.18 6.00
N GLN A 87 -2.49 -7.13 5.25
CA GLN A 87 -1.29 -7.10 4.41
C GLN A 87 -0.19 -6.22 5.03
N VAL A 88 1.02 -6.77 5.07
CA VAL A 88 2.27 -6.05 5.34
C VAL A 88 3.15 -6.16 4.09
N GLU A 89 3.57 -5.02 3.55
CA GLU A 89 4.52 -4.91 2.43
C GLU A 89 5.92 -4.68 3.03
N VAL A 90 6.88 -5.53 2.65
CA VAL A 90 8.28 -5.38 3.01
C VAL A 90 9.09 -5.23 1.74
N SER A 91 9.74 -4.08 1.55
CA SER A 91 10.71 -3.88 0.48
C SER A 91 12.11 -4.06 1.04
N LEU A 92 12.88 -4.96 0.47
CA LEU A 92 14.28 -5.18 0.83
C LEU A 92 15.18 -4.77 -0.32
N THR A 93 16.30 -4.14 0.02
CA THR A 93 17.42 -3.90 -0.87
C THR A 93 18.66 -4.48 -0.23
N ASN A 94 19.37 -5.33 -0.97
CA ASN A 94 20.62 -5.92 -0.56
C ASN A 94 21.76 -5.24 -1.33
N THR A 95 22.67 -4.61 -0.62
CA THR A 95 23.90 -4.00 -1.14
C THR A 95 25.15 -4.70 -0.60
N GLY A 96 24.96 -5.81 0.12
CA GLY A 96 26.03 -6.65 0.64
C GLY A 96 26.44 -7.75 -0.35
N THR A 97 27.40 -8.56 0.07
CA THR A 97 27.98 -9.64 -0.75
C THR A 97 27.35 -11.01 -0.50
N ALA A 98 26.51 -11.13 0.53
CA ALA A 98 25.79 -12.36 0.90
C ALA A 98 24.26 -12.14 0.78
N PRO A 99 23.47 -13.20 0.54
CA PRO A 99 22.02 -13.07 0.48
C PRO A 99 21.44 -12.66 1.84
N LEU A 100 20.43 -11.80 1.82
CA LEU A 100 19.59 -11.54 2.99
C LEU A 100 18.48 -12.58 3.06
N LEU A 101 18.29 -13.20 4.21
CA LEU A 101 17.24 -14.20 4.43
C LEU A 101 16.12 -13.61 5.29
N LEU A 102 14.87 -13.79 4.88
CA LEU A 102 13.69 -13.53 5.71
C LEU A 102 12.98 -14.87 5.99
N PRO A 103 13.23 -15.50 7.14
CA PRO A 103 12.54 -16.72 7.50
C PRO A 103 11.04 -16.44 7.64
N LYS A 104 10.22 -17.14 6.86
CA LYS A 104 8.75 -16.95 6.81
C LYS A 104 8.10 -17.01 8.19
N ASP A 105 8.43 -18.03 8.98
CA ASP A 105 7.77 -18.29 10.27
C ASP A 105 8.18 -17.29 11.37
N GLU A 106 9.14 -16.42 11.05
CA GLU A 106 9.67 -15.40 11.95
C GLU A 106 9.17 -13.99 11.59
N GLN A 107 8.36 -13.85 10.53
CA GLN A 107 7.65 -12.61 10.19
C GLN A 107 6.24 -12.68 10.76
N THR A 108 5.96 -12.01 11.87
CA THR A 108 4.71 -12.25 12.63
C THR A 108 4.01 -10.97 13.03
N ILE A 109 2.68 -11.03 13.10
CA ILE A 109 1.90 -9.98 13.75
C ILE A 109 1.72 -10.37 15.21
N VAL A 110 1.96 -9.43 16.11
CA VAL A 110 1.69 -9.59 17.54
C VAL A 110 0.71 -8.53 18.01
N ASN A 111 -0.07 -8.88 19.03
CA ASN A 111 -1.07 -8.02 19.66
C ASN A 111 -2.17 -7.49 18.71
N LEU A 112 -2.59 -8.28 17.71
CA LEU A 112 -3.76 -7.92 16.89
C LEU A 112 -5.04 -8.24 17.67
N ASP A 113 -5.68 -7.24 18.28
CA ASP A 113 -6.95 -7.40 19.01
C ASP A 113 -6.90 -8.54 20.07
N GLY A 114 -5.83 -8.55 20.87
CA GLY A 114 -5.61 -9.57 21.90
C GLY A 114 -5.16 -10.94 21.38
N ILE A 115 -5.01 -11.12 20.07
CA ILE A 115 -4.40 -12.32 19.50
C ILE A 115 -2.88 -12.25 19.74
N PRO A 116 -2.28 -13.26 20.39
CA PRO A 116 -0.88 -13.17 20.79
C PRO A 116 0.07 -13.16 19.60
N ARG A 117 -0.22 -13.97 18.57
CA ARG A 117 0.64 -14.09 17.38
C ARG A 117 -0.15 -14.60 16.18
N LEU A 118 0.08 -13.98 15.01
CA LEU A 118 -0.33 -14.50 13.71
C LEU A 118 0.91 -14.79 12.86
N LEU A 119 0.88 -15.94 12.16
CA LEU A 119 1.88 -16.33 11.18
C LEU A 119 1.42 -15.92 9.76
N PRO A 120 2.35 -15.72 8.82
CA PRO A 120 2.00 -15.41 7.44
C PRO A 120 1.19 -16.56 6.84
N TYR A 121 -0.03 -16.23 6.42
CA TYR A 121 -0.93 -17.14 5.71
C TYR A 121 -0.47 -17.38 4.27
N ARG A 122 -0.06 -16.31 3.59
CA ARG A 122 0.50 -16.34 2.22
C ARG A 122 1.62 -15.32 2.10
N ILE A 123 2.56 -15.61 1.23
CA ILE A 123 3.69 -14.74 0.89
C ILE A 123 3.77 -14.63 -0.61
N PHE A 124 3.93 -13.41 -1.09
CA PHE A 124 4.24 -13.13 -2.48
C PHE A 124 5.56 -12.37 -2.55
N VAL A 125 6.40 -12.72 -3.52
CA VAL A 125 7.64 -12.02 -3.83
C VAL A 125 7.54 -11.50 -5.25
N ASP A 126 7.65 -10.18 -5.40
CA ASP A 126 7.45 -9.47 -6.66
C ASP A 126 6.17 -9.90 -7.39
N GLY A 127 5.09 -10.12 -6.62
CA GLY A 127 3.77 -10.53 -7.10
C GLY A 127 3.57 -12.02 -7.34
N ASN A 128 4.58 -12.87 -7.10
CA ASN A 128 4.48 -14.32 -7.29
C ASN A 128 4.45 -15.07 -5.96
N PRO A 129 3.63 -16.14 -5.80
CA PRO A 129 3.64 -16.94 -4.58
C PRO A 129 5.02 -17.50 -4.26
N ALA A 130 5.44 -17.41 -3.00
CA ALA A 130 6.74 -17.91 -2.54
C ALA A 130 6.61 -18.72 -1.25
N LEU A 131 7.43 -19.76 -1.13
CA LEU A 131 7.54 -20.59 0.08
C LEU A 131 8.69 -20.15 0.99
N GLU A 132 9.79 -19.71 0.38
CA GLU A 132 10.99 -19.22 1.04
C GLU A 132 11.35 -17.84 0.50
N LEU A 133 12.07 -17.05 1.29
CA LEU A 133 12.40 -15.68 0.95
C LEU A 133 13.87 -15.40 1.19
N GLN A 134 14.54 -15.10 0.09
CA GLN A 134 15.92 -14.62 0.05
C GLN A 134 16.03 -13.44 -0.91
N VAL A 135 16.91 -12.50 -0.60
CA VAL A 135 17.28 -11.38 -1.47
C VAL A 135 18.76 -11.53 -1.81
N PRO A 136 19.09 -11.94 -3.05
CA PRO A 136 20.47 -12.04 -3.50
C PRO A 136 21.26 -10.72 -3.35
N PRO A 137 22.61 -10.79 -3.38
CA PRO A 137 23.46 -9.61 -3.47
C PRO A 137 23.05 -8.69 -4.63
N ASP A 138 23.16 -7.38 -4.41
CA ASP A 138 22.86 -6.32 -5.39
C ASP A 138 21.43 -6.33 -5.97
N GLU A 139 20.50 -7.01 -5.30
CA GLU A 139 19.09 -7.06 -5.70
C GLU A 139 18.17 -6.34 -4.72
N ALA A 140 16.98 -6.00 -5.21
CA ALA A 140 15.86 -5.54 -4.41
C ALA A 140 14.63 -6.40 -4.69
N ARG A 141 13.87 -6.72 -3.64
CA ARG A 141 12.65 -7.54 -3.71
C ARG A 141 11.54 -6.91 -2.90
N ASN A 142 10.32 -6.98 -3.41
CA ASN A 142 9.12 -6.63 -2.65
C ASN A 142 8.42 -7.89 -2.18
N VAL A 143 8.04 -7.89 -0.91
CA VAL A 143 7.48 -9.04 -0.23
C VAL A 143 6.13 -8.64 0.35
N ASP A 144 5.07 -9.26 -0.13
CA ASP A 144 3.73 -9.09 0.43
C ASP A 144 3.41 -10.25 1.36
N LEU A 145 3.29 -9.93 2.65
CA LEU A 145 2.93 -10.86 3.71
C LEU A 145 1.45 -10.69 4.03
N PHE A 146 0.67 -11.75 3.87
CA PHE A 146 -0.75 -11.77 4.19
C PHE A 146 -0.99 -12.59 5.45
N TYR A 147 -1.74 -12.04 6.39
CA TYR A 147 -2.12 -12.70 7.65
C TYR A 147 -3.63 -12.87 7.68
N LYS A 148 -4.10 -14.08 7.98
CA LYS A 148 -5.53 -14.34 8.11
C LYS A 148 -6.04 -13.69 9.39
N VAL A 149 -6.97 -12.75 9.25
CA VAL A 149 -7.59 -12.06 10.39
C VAL A 149 -8.85 -12.83 10.78
N PRO A 150 -8.95 -13.34 12.02
CA PRO A 150 -10.15 -14.05 12.47
C PRO A 150 -11.41 -13.20 12.36
N SER A 151 -12.54 -13.83 12.07
CA SER A 151 -13.83 -13.14 11.89
C SER A 151 -14.36 -12.48 13.16
N ASN A 152 -13.91 -12.94 14.34
CA ASN A 152 -14.26 -12.36 15.64
C ASN A 152 -13.51 -11.06 15.95
N VAL A 153 -12.51 -10.67 15.15
CA VAL A 153 -11.83 -9.37 15.29
C VAL A 153 -12.76 -8.27 14.81
N ASP A 154 -13.02 -7.28 15.66
CA ASP A 154 -13.81 -6.10 15.31
C ASP A 154 -12.89 -5.02 14.71
N LEU A 155 -12.91 -4.90 13.38
CA LEU A 155 -12.09 -3.94 12.65
C LEU A 155 -12.41 -2.48 13.01
N SER A 156 -13.59 -2.19 13.56
CA SER A 156 -13.94 -0.83 13.99
C SER A 156 -13.23 -0.42 15.28
N ARG A 157 -12.72 -1.40 16.04
CA ARG A 157 -12.02 -1.21 17.33
C ARG A 157 -10.55 -1.59 17.27
N LEU A 158 -10.09 -2.11 16.14
CA LEU A 158 -8.68 -2.42 15.93
C LEU A 158 -7.90 -1.11 15.79
N GLU A 159 -7.17 -0.73 16.84
CA GLU A 159 -6.44 0.55 16.91
C GLU A 159 -5.00 0.43 16.43
N ASP A 160 -4.35 -0.70 16.66
CA ASP A 160 -2.96 -0.90 16.31
C ASP A 160 -2.60 -2.38 16.13
N PHE A 161 -1.36 -2.62 15.69
CA PHE A 161 -0.69 -3.91 15.79
C PHE A 161 0.83 -3.73 15.74
N LEU A 162 1.57 -4.77 16.12
CA LEU A 162 3.02 -4.82 16.00
C LEU A 162 3.40 -5.85 14.94
N PHE A 163 4.21 -5.44 13.96
CA PHE A 163 4.87 -6.36 13.04
C PHE A 163 6.26 -6.70 13.56
N HIS A 164 6.42 -7.91 14.07
CA HIS A 164 7.70 -8.49 14.47
C HIS A 164 8.37 -9.13 13.27
N TRP A 165 9.57 -8.67 12.94
CA TRP A 165 10.30 -9.13 11.77
C TRP A 165 11.72 -9.54 12.12
N ARG A 166 12.25 -10.45 11.30
CA ARG A 166 13.64 -10.91 11.38
C ARG A 166 14.28 -11.00 10.02
N VAL A 167 15.49 -10.44 9.91
CA VAL A 167 16.36 -10.59 8.75
C VAL A 167 17.68 -11.20 9.18
N ARG A 168 18.21 -12.12 8.37
CA ARG A 168 19.57 -12.64 8.52
C ARG A 168 20.47 -12.08 7.43
N ALA A 169 21.61 -11.53 7.82
CA ALA A 169 22.68 -11.08 6.94
C ALA A 169 23.96 -11.81 7.34
N GLY A 170 24.29 -12.90 6.64
CA GLY A 170 25.39 -13.79 7.07
C GLY A 170 25.10 -14.41 8.43
N ALA A 171 26.01 -14.23 9.40
CA ALA A 171 25.84 -14.73 10.76
C ALA A 171 25.04 -13.78 11.67
N LYS A 172 24.79 -12.53 11.25
CA LYS A 172 24.03 -11.55 12.03
C LYS A 172 22.53 -11.72 11.80
N GLU A 173 21.79 -11.75 12.91
CA GLU A 173 20.34 -11.61 12.91
C GLU A 173 19.96 -10.21 13.40
N GLN A 174 19.05 -9.56 12.67
CA GLN A 174 18.41 -8.33 13.11
C GLN A 174 16.93 -8.62 13.36
N VAL A 175 16.46 -8.28 14.56
CA VAL A 175 15.12 -8.59 15.05
C VAL A 175 14.54 -7.32 15.65
N GLU A 176 13.38 -6.92 15.14
CA GLU A 176 12.79 -5.63 15.48
C GLU A 176 11.27 -5.70 15.41
N PHE A 177 10.62 -4.66 15.93
CA PHE A 177 9.18 -4.46 15.84
C PHE A 177 8.88 -3.16 15.10
N THR A 178 7.98 -3.22 14.12
CA THR A 178 7.36 -2.01 13.57
C THR A 178 5.97 -1.87 14.16
N HIS A 179 5.72 -0.78 14.89
CA HIS A 179 4.38 -0.47 15.39
C HIS A 179 3.56 0.26 14.33
N PHE A 180 2.31 -0.19 14.18
CA PHE A 180 1.36 0.32 13.22
C PHE A 180 0.13 0.82 13.94
N ILE A 181 -0.25 2.07 13.71
CA ILE A 181 -1.48 2.67 14.25
C ILE A 181 -2.51 2.87 13.16
N ARG A 182 -3.78 2.73 13.53
CA ARG A 182 -4.91 2.92 12.63
C ARG A 182 -4.95 4.36 12.13
N MET A 183 -5.17 4.50 10.84
CA MET A 183 -5.42 5.78 10.20
C MET A 183 -6.92 6.13 10.30
N PRO A 184 -7.26 7.42 10.45
CA PRO A 184 -8.65 7.87 10.43
C PRO A 184 -9.30 7.56 9.07
N GLU A 185 -10.56 7.14 9.08
CA GLU A 185 -11.30 6.71 7.87
C GLU A 185 -11.42 7.82 6.80
N THR A 186 -11.28 9.09 7.18
CA THR A 186 -11.30 10.24 6.27
C THR A 186 -10.00 10.45 5.50
N SER A 187 -8.96 9.66 5.77
CA SER A 187 -7.77 9.67 4.93
C SER A 187 -8.12 9.00 3.59
N TYR A 188 -8.25 9.82 2.53
CA TYR A 188 -8.48 9.37 1.15
C TYR A 188 -7.28 8.54 0.68
N TYR A 189 -7.26 7.27 1.06
CA TYR A 189 -6.26 6.30 0.69
C TYR A 189 -6.90 5.27 -0.24
N TYR A 190 -6.45 5.27 -1.50
CA TYR A 190 -6.76 4.23 -2.46
C TYR A 190 -5.61 3.21 -2.46
N PRO A 191 -5.78 2.02 -1.86
CA PRO A 191 -4.77 0.97 -1.94
C PRO A 191 -4.57 0.52 -3.39
N ARG A 192 -3.31 0.20 -3.72
CA ARG A 192 -2.80 -0.06 -5.08
C ARG A 192 -3.43 -1.28 -5.77
N TYR A 193 -4.18 -2.12 -5.05
CA TYR A 193 -4.70 -3.41 -5.53
C TYR A 193 -6.23 -3.52 -5.56
N CYS A 194 -6.97 -2.40 -5.49
CA CYS A 194 -8.42 -2.42 -5.67
C CYS A 194 -8.84 -2.50 -7.15
N TYR A 195 -8.41 -3.53 -7.87
CA TYR A 195 -9.08 -3.96 -9.09
C TYR A 195 -9.23 -5.48 -9.09
N ALA A 196 -10.49 -5.92 -9.10
CA ALA A 196 -10.86 -7.29 -9.35
C ALA A 196 -10.32 -7.73 -10.72
N GLY A 197 -9.59 -8.83 -10.73
CA GLY A 197 -9.00 -9.41 -11.94
C GLY A 197 -7.49 -9.30 -11.90
N TYR A 198 -6.83 -10.38 -11.49
CA TYR A 198 -5.44 -10.66 -11.85
C TYR A 198 -5.26 -10.41 -13.35
N TRP A 199 -4.67 -9.27 -13.70
CA TRP A 199 -4.15 -9.00 -15.03
C TRP A 199 -2.65 -8.73 -14.90
N ASN A 200 -1.89 -9.66 -15.46
CA ASN A 200 -0.48 -9.52 -15.78
C ASN A 200 -0.19 -8.16 -16.41
N GLY A 201 0.76 -7.43 -15.84
CA GLY A 201 1.25 -6.19 -16.43
C GLY A 201 2.13 -5.41 -15.47
N TYR A 202 3.43 -5.70 -15.49
CA TYR A 202 4.54 -4.81 -15.12
C TYR A 202 4.16 -3.45 -14.52
N PHE A 203 4.21 -3.31 -13.20
CA PHE A 203 4.27 -2.00 -12.55
C PHE A 203 5.24 -2.00 -11.37
N PHE A 204 6.53 -2.16 -11.70
CA PHE A 204 7.65 -1.84 -10.83
C PHE A 204 7.74 -0.31 -10.66
N PRO A 205 7.84 0.22 -9.43
CA PRO A 205 8.28 1.59 -9.23
C PRO A 205 9.80 1.61 -9.41
N GLY A 206 10.28 2.06 -10.58
CA GLY A 206 11.72 2.24 -10.83
C GLY A 206 12.16 2.38 -12.28
N TYR A 207 11.38 1.91 -13.26
CA TYR A 207 11.75 2.01 -14.68
C TYR A 207 10.59 2.53 -15.52
N TYR A 208 10.75 3.75 -16.04
CA TYR A 208 9.94 4.24 -17.15
C TYR A 208 10.39 3.53 -18.43
N THR A 209 9.69 2.47 -18.82
CA THR A 209 9.74 2.01 -20.21
C THR A 209 8.39 2.25 -20.85
N ILE A 210 8.32 3.31 -21.66
CA ILE A 210 7.21 3.58 -22.56
C ILE A 210 7.13 2.40 -23.54
N PRO A 211 6.02 1.65 -23.63
CA PRO A 211 5.89 0.63 -24.66
C PRO A 211 5.90 1.29 -26.05
N PRO A 212 6.61 0.72 -27.05
CA PRO A 212 6.84 1.38 -28.35
C PRO A 212 5.61 1.53 -29.26
N TRP A 213 4.40 1.20 -28.78
CA TRP A 213 3.17 1.28 -29.57
C TRP A 213 1.98 1.59 -28.66
N GLY A 214 1.62 2.86 -28.56
CA GLY A 214 0.42 3.29 -27.85
C GLY A 214 0.36 4.80 -27.68
N LEU A 215 -0.26 5.47 -28.65
CA LEU A 215 -0.62 6.89 -28.60
C LEU A 215 -1.30 7.25 -27.27
N GLY A 216 -0.87 8.37 -26.69
CA GLY A 216 -1.19 8.75 -25.32
C GLY A 216 -2.59 9.29 -25.08
N ILE A 217 -2.96 9.31 -23.79
CA ILE A 217 -3.76 10.37 -23.17
C ILE A 217 -3.12 10.65 -21.81
N LEU A 218 -2.43 11.79 -21.71
CA LEU A 218 -1.96 12.38 -20.45
C LEU A 218 -3.18 12.88 -19.66
N PHE A 219 -3.60 12.14 -18.64
CA PHE A 219 -4.33 12.76 -17.53
C PHE A 219 -3.31 13.13 -16.45
N ALA A 220 -2.70 14.30 -16.59
CA ALA A 220 -2.08 14.96 -15.46
C ALA A 220 -3.21 15.45 -14.53
N PRO A 221 -3.18 15.19 -13.21
CA PRO A 221 -4.01 15.95 -12.30
C PRO A 221 -3.62 17.44 -12.38
N PRO A 222 -4.56 18.39 -12.22
CA PRO A 222 -4.26 19.80 -12.33
C PRO A 222 -3.21 20.19 -11.30
N LEU A 223 -2.07 20.69 -11.78
CA LEU A 223 -1.06 21.37 -10.99
C LEU A 223 -1.73 22.56 -10.31
N VAL A 224 -1.73 22.56 -8.97
CA VAL A 224 -1.96 23.78 -8.19
C VAL A 224 -0.75 24.68 -8.44
N PRO A 225 -0.89 25.86 -9.07
CA PRO A 225 0.27 26.70 -9.34
C PRO A 225 0.78 27.31 -8.03
N TYR A 226 2.01 26.95 -7.67
CA TYR A 226 2.84 27.76 -6.78
C TYR A 226 3.17 29.06 -7.53
N TYR A 227 2.76 30.21 -6.99
CA TYR A 227 3.28 31.52 -7.42
C TYR A 227 4.65 31.69 -6.76
N GLU A 228 5.72 31.54 -7.53
CA GLU A 228 7.01 32.14 -7.20
C GLU A 228 7.09 33.48 -7.93
N ASP A 229 7.06 34.58 -7.17
CA ASP A 229 7.44 35.90 -7.66
C ASP A 229 8.96 35.88 -7.90
N ALA A 230 9.35 35.72 -9.16
CA ALA A 230 10.71 35.93 -9.62
C ALA A 230 10.70 36.70 -10.94
N THR A 231 10.41 38.00 -10.87
CA THR A 231 10.81 38.93 -11.93
C THR A 231 12.32 39.16 -11.84
N GLY A 232 13.09 38.43 -12.65
CA GLY A 232 14.46 38.82 -12.96
C GLY A 232 14.48 39.89 -14.04
N VAL A 233 15.13 41.02 -13.79
CA VAL A 233 15.74 41.86 -14.83
C VAL A 233 17.07 42.41 -14.29
N GLY A 234 18.16 42.11 -14.98
CA GLY A 234 19.50 42.56 -14.64
C GLY A 234 19.72 44.06 -14.84
N GLY A 235 20.74 44.58 -14.19
CA GLY A 235 21.22 45.95 -14.38
C GLY A 235 22.51 46.18 -13.61
N ALA A 236 23.62 46.24 -14.34
CA ALA A 236 24.91 46.66 -13.83
C ALA A 236 24.90 48.14 -13.39
N GLY A 237 25.71 48.47 -12.39
CA GLY A 237 26.22 49.83 -12.17
C GLY A 237 25.96 50.43 -10.79
N ALA A 238 26.97 50.40 -9.92
CA ALA A 238 27.23 51.52 -9.01
C ALA A 238 28.26 52.44 -9.71
N PRO A 239 28.17 53.78 -9.56
CA PRO A 239 28.87 54.48 -8.45
C PRO A 239 28.22 55.84 -8.06
N PRO A 240 28.87 56.74 -7.29
CA PRO A 240 29.39 56.65 -5.92
C PRO A 240 28.77 57.73 -4.98
N GLU A 241 29.31 57.76 -3.74
CA GLU A 241 29.07 58.63 -2.56
C GLU A 241 28.00 58.19 -1.55
#